data_AF-A0AAW0G695-F1
#
_entry.id   AF-A0AAW0G695-F1
#
_cell.length_a   1.000
_cell.length_b   1.000
_cell.length_c   1.000
_cell.angle_alpha   90.00
_cell.angle_beta   90.00
_cell.angle_gamma   90.00
#
_symmetry.space_group_name_H-M   'P 1'
#
loop_
_entity.id
_entity.type
_entity.pdbx_description
1 polymer ?
#
loop_
_entity_poly.entity_id
_entity_poly.type
_entity_poly.pdbx_seq_one_letter_code
_entity_poly.pdbx_strand_id
1 'polypeptide(L)'
;MVLPPDRHFKNPIKTSSITDKLIYPCPNPNASSLGTHLTFDLGGQLRFGPDAQWLDIESADAIDYAANDKNLTKAYEAIASYFPKIKLEELSASYSGARPKLYSKKTVLRNFRIFT
;
A
#
# COMPACT_ATOMS: atom_id res chain seq x y z
N MET A 1 12.66 -4.27 9.54
CA MET A 1 12.16 -5.61 9.90
C MET A 1 12.40 -6.51 8.69
N VAL A 2 13.35 -7.44 8.77
CA VAL A 2 13.64 -8.39 7.68
C VAL A 2 12.71 -9.58 7.84
N LEU A 3 12.01 -9.98 6.78
CA LEU A 3 11.06 -11.08 6.84
C LEU A 3 11.79 -12.44 6.93
N PRO A 4 11.17 -13.49 7.50
CA PRO A 4 11.71 -14.83 7.54
C PRO A 4 12.04 -15.37 6.13
N PRO A 5 13.09 -16.21 5.98
CA PRO A 5 13.57 -16.71 4.68
C PRO A 5 12.49 -17.42 3.84
N ASP A 6 11.56 -18.08 4.51
CA ASP A 6 10.49 -18.88 3.90
C ASP A 6 9.40 -18.00 3.26
N ARG A 7 9.37 -16.70 3.63
CA ARG A 7 8.49 -15.68 3.05
C ARG A 7 9.17 -14.87 1.96
N HIS A 8 10.42 -15.18 1.61
CA HIS A 8 11.07 -14.58 0.46
C HIS A 8 10.51 -15.20 -0.82
N PHE A 9 9.90 -14.37 -1.69
CA PHE A 9 9.43 -14.79 -3.00
C PHE A 9 10.60 -15.36 -3.83
N LYS A 10 10.41 -16.57 -4.35
CA LYS A 10 11.34 -17.21 -5.29
C LYS A 10 11.08 -16.65 -6.69
N ASN A 11 12.14 -16.11 -7.29
CA ASN A 11 12.22 -15.40 -8.58
C ASN A 11 11.62 -13.99 -8.62
N PRO A 12 12.41 -12.95 -8.29
CA PRO A 12 12.03 -11.58 -8.59
C PRO A 12 11.89 -11.38 -10.11
N ILE A 13 10.78 -10.82 -10.56
CA ILE A 13 10.66 -10.28 -11.92
C ILE A 13 11.78 -9.24 -12.08
N LYS A 14 12.64 -9.37 -13.10
CA LYS A 14 13.63 -8.33 -13.42
C LYS A 14 12.88 -7.07 -13.85
N THR A 15 12.87 -6.08 -12.98
CA THR A 15 12.14 -4.80 -13.10
C THR A 15 12.81 -3.78 -14.01
N SER A 16 14.09 -4.00 -14.37
CA SER A 16 14.90 -3.10 -15.19
C SER A 16 14.37 -2.90 -16.62
N SER A 17 13.36 -3.65 -17.07
CA SER A 17 12.67 -3.44 -18.35
C SER A 17 11.40 -2.59 -18.22
N ILE A 18 11.03 -2.16 -17.01
CA ILE A 18 9.75 -1.52 -16.72
C ILE A 18 9.93 -0.02 -16.45
N THR A 19 10.70 0.35 -15.42
CA THR A 19 11.02 1.74 -15.07
C THR A 19 12.15 1.74 -14.04
N ASP A 20 13.01 2.76 -14.08
CA ASP A 20 14.08 2.98 -13.09
C ASP A 20 13.72 4.13 -12.13
N LYS A 21 12.45 4.58 -12.12
CA LYS A 21 11.97 5.72 -11.36
C LYS A 21 10.86 5.31 -10.39
N LEU A 22 10.86 5.95 -9.23
CA LEU A 22 9.73 5.89 -8.28
C LEU A 22 8.56 6.68 -8.87
N ILE A 23 7.33 6.14 -8.75
CA ILE A 23 6.12 6.81 -9.26
C ILE A 23 5.19 7.12 -8.08
N TYR A 24 4.89 8.40 -7.91
CA TYR A 24 3.94 8.90 -6.92
C TYR A 24 2.77 9.56 -7.65
N PRO A 25 1.60 8.89 -7.73
CA PRO A 25 0.41 9.50 -8.30
C PRO A 25 0.03 10.77 -7.53
N CYS A 26 -0.54 11.74 -8.25
CA CYS A 26 -1.04 12.96 -7.62
C CYS A 26 -2.10 12.60 -6.58
N PRO A 27 -2.03 13.14 -5.34
CA PRO A 27 -3.02 12.84 -4.32
C PRO A 27 -4.41 13.30 -4.78
N ASN A 28 -5.39 12.39 -4.70
CA ASN A 28 -6.77 12.76 -4.96
C ASN A 28 -7.27 13.60 -3.77
N PRO A 29 -7.72 14.86 -4.00
CA PRO A 29 -8.15 15.76 -2.93
C PRO A 29 -9.32 15.21 -2.10
N ASN A 30 -10.10 14.25 -2.63
CA ASN A 30 -11.22 13.62 -1.94
C ASN A 30 -10.91 12.24 -1.35
N ALA A 31 -9.73 11.65 -1.63
CA ALA A 31 -9.37 10.32 -1.13
C ALA A 31 -8.36 10.43 0.02
N SER A 32 -8.76 10.02 1.22
CA SER A 32 -7.95 10.15 2.43
C SER A 32 -6.66 9.30 2.42
N SER A 33 -6.47 8.36 1.47
CA SER A 33 -5.33 7.44 1.57
C SER A 33 -4.98 6.57 0.36
N LEU A 34 -5.48 6.80 -0.86
CA LEU A 34 -5.24 5.87 -1.99
C LEU A 34 -4.12 6.35 -2.94
N GLY A 35 -2.97 6.71 -2.38
CA GLY A 35 -1.76 6.99 -3.15
C GLY A 35 -0.90 5.75 -3.24
N THR A 36 -1.34 4.72 -3.97
CA THR A 36 -0.54 3.50 -4.21
C THR A 36 0.64 3.87 -5.10
N HIS A 37 1.79 4.14 -4.49
CA HIS A 37 3.02 4.47 -5.21
C HIS A 37 3.75 3.21 -5.64
N LEU A 38 4.57 3.36 -6.68
CA LEU A 38 5.50 2.34 -7.15
C LEU A 38 6.88 2.64 -6.55
N THR A 39 7.40 1.67 -5.81
CA THR A 39 8.75 1.68 -5.23
C THR A 39 9.51 0.42 -5.61
N PHE A 40 10.82 0.42 -5.34
CA PHE A 40 11.68 -0.76 -5.48
C PHE A 40 12.11 -1.21 -4.10
N ASP A 41 12.17 -2.52 -3.87
CA ASP A 41 12.97 -3.05 -2.77
C ASP A 41 14.46 -3.06 -3.13
N LEU A 42 15.31 -3.35 -2.14
CA LEU A 42 16.76 -3.42 -2.34
C LEU A 42 17.19 -4.56 -3.27
N GLY A 43 16.33 -5.55 -3.52
CA GLY A 43 16.53 -6.60 -4.51
C GLY A 43 16.02 -6.21 -5.91
N GLY A 44 15.56 -4.98 -6.08
CA GLY A 44 15.04 -4.44 -7.33
C GLY A 44 13.58 -4.80 -7.61
N GLN A 45 12.84 -5.51 -6.75
CA GLN A 45 11.46 -5.88 -7.04
C GLN A 45 10.51 -4.69 -6.94
N LEU A 46 9.51 -4.63 -7.82
CA LEU A 46 8.45 -3.63 -7.74
C LEU A 46 7.59 -3.87 -6.50
N ARG A 47 7.31 -2.79 -5.79
CA ARG A 47 6.40 -2.75 -4.65
C ARG A 47 5.38 -1.67 -4.89
N PHE A 48 4.12 -2.06 -4.84
CA PHE A 48 2.99 -1.16 -4.95
C PHE A 48 2.37 -0.96 -3.57
N GLY A 49 2.17 0.28 -3.16
CA GLY A 49 1.50 0.52 -1.89
C GLY A 49 1.75 1.91 -1.33
N PRO A 50 1.43 2.08 -0.05
CA PRO A 50 0.49 1.23 0.68
C PRO A 50 -0.94 1.54 0.25
N ASP A 51 -1.78 0.51 0.17
CA ASP A 51 -3.20 0.74 0.38
C ASP A 51 -3.44 1.12 1.85
N ALA A 52 -4.61 1.61 2.16
CA ALA A 52 -4.87 2.09 3.51
C ALA A 52 -6.30 1.81 3.91
N GLN A 53 -6.39 1.22 5.09
CA GLN A 53 -7.63 0.86 5.75
C GLN A 53 -7.56 1.27 7.22
N TRP A 54 -8.70 1.65 7.76
CA TRP A 54 -8.85 1.80 9.20
C TRP A 54 -9.05 0.43 9.81
N LEU A 55 -8.28 0.12 10.86
CA LEU A 55 -8.45 -1.09 11.65
C LEU A 55 -9.53 -0.84 12.70
N ASP A 56 -10.42 -1.82 12.88
CA ASP A 56 -11.45 -1.80 13.92
C ASP A 56 -10.93 -2.62 15.11
N ILE A 57 -10.01 -2.02 15.87
CA ILE A 57 -9.31 -2.63 16.99
C ILE A 57 -9.24 -1.66 18.17
N GLU A 58 -9.32 -2.20 19.39
CA GLU A 58 -9.32 -1.42 20.64
C GLU A 58 -7.90 -1.17 21.19
N SER A 59 -6.93 -2.03 20.85
CA SER A 59 -5.53 -1.95 21.31
C SER A 59 -4.55 -2.28 20.19
N ALA A 60 -3.32 -1.74 20.30
CA ALA A 60 -2.23 -2.04 19.38
C ALA A 60 -1.78 -3.52 19.42
N ASP A 61 -1.98 -4.21 20.54
CA ASP A 61 -1.62 -5.63 20.67
C ASP A 61 -2.53 -6.54 19.83
N ALA A 62 -3.69 -6.04 19.40
CA ALA A 62 -4.64 -6.75 18.54
C ALA A 62 -4.40 -6.53 17.04
N ILE A 63 -3.31 -5.84 16.64
CA ILE A 63 -3.01 -5.62 15.22
C ILE A 63 -2.57 -6.94 14.58
N ASP A 64 -3.37 -7.40 13.61
CA ASP A 64 -2.97 -8.47 12.70
C ASP A 64 -2.14 -7.90 11.54
N TYR A 65 -0.85 -8.25 11.52
CA TYR A 65 0.09 -7.85 10.46
C TYR A 65 0.16 -8.86 9.31
N ALA A 66 -0.67 -9.90 9.29
CA ALA A 66 -0.71 -10.84 8.18
C ALA A 66 -1.04 -10.12 6.87
N ALA A 67 -0.16 -10.29 5.88
CA ALA A 67 -0.42 -9.81 4.54
C ALA A 67 -1.62 -10.57 3.97
N ASN A 68 -2.63 -9.84 3.48
CA ASN A 68 -3.82 -10.41 2.87
C ASN A 68 -4.10 -9.75 1.52
N ASP A 69 -4.84 -10.46 0.68
CA ASP A 69 -5.19 -10.11 -0.70
C ASP A 69 -6.59 -9.49 -0.83
N LYS A 70 -7.29 -9.22 0.29
CA LYS A 70 -8.67 -8.71 0.29
C LYS A 70 -8.84 -7.39 -0.49
N ASN A 71 -7.81 -6.55 -0.49
CA ASN A 71 -7.82 -5.25 -1.18
C ASN A 71 -7.11 -5.28 -2.54
N LEU A 72 -6.68 -6.45 -3.02
CA LEU A 72 -5.85 -6.58 -4.22
C LEU A 72 -6.53 -6.04 -5.48
N THR A 73 -7.85 -6.25 -5.63
CA THR A 73 -8.64 -5.69 -6.74
C THR A 73 -8.64 -4.17 -6.73
N LYS A 74 -8.83 -3.53 -5.56
CA LYS A 74 -8.82 -2.06 -5.44
C LYS A 74 -7.42 -1.49 -5.68
N ALA A 75 -6.39 -2.19 -5.20
CA ALA A 75 -5.02 -1.81 -5.46
C ALA A 75 -4.70 -1.88 -6.96
N TYR A 76 -5.15 -2.95 -7.64
CA TYR A 76 -5.00 -3.10 -9.09
C TYR A 76 -5.64 -1.96 -9.86
N GLU A 77 -6.88 -1.57 -9.54
CA GLU A 77 -7.56 -0.43 -10.20
C GLU A 77 -6.74 0.87 -10.06
N ALA A 78 -6.19 1.13 -8.88
CA ALA A 78 -5.35 2.31 -8.65
C ALA A 78 -4.03 2.24 -9.44
N ILE A 79 -3.38 1.07 -9.48
CA ILE A 79 -2.11 0.87 -10.19
C ILE A 79 -2.32 0.97 -11.71
N ALA A 80 -3.39 0.39 -12.23
CA ALA A 80 -3.72 0.39 -13.66
C ALA A 80 -3.85 1.80 -14.23
N SER A 81 -4.16 2.81 -13.40
CA SER A 81 -4.26 4.21 -13.82
C SER A 81 -2.96 4.81 -14.37
N TYR A 82 -1.81 4.39 -13.82
CA TYR A 82 -0.48 4.85 -14.26
C TYR A 82 0.39 3.73 -14.81
N PHE A 83 -0.05 2.48 -14.68
CA PHE A 83 0.67 1.31 -15.12
C PHE A 83 -0.27 0.29 -15.79
N PRO A 84 -0.80 0.59 -17.00
CA PRO A 84 -1.92 -0.14 -17.61
C PRO A 84 -1.59 -1.54 -18.12
N LYS A 85 -0.31 -1.92 -18.19
CA LYS A 85 0.14 -3.23 -18.70
C LYS A 85 0.19 -4.33 -17.64
N ILE A 86 0.01 -3.99 -16.36
CA ILE A 86 0.02 -5.00 -15.30
C ILE A 86 -1.23 -5.85 -15.35
N LYS A 87 -1.08 -7.12 -15.00
CA LYS A 87 -2.19 -8.03 -14.79
C LYS A 87 -2.41 -8.27 -13.30
N LEU A 88 -3.66 -8.52 -12.93
CA LEU A 88 -4.02 -8.81 -11.54
C LEU A 88 -3.23 -10.00 -10.95
N GLU A 89 -3.01 -11.03 -11.77
CA GLU A 89 -2.26 -12.24 -11.44
C GLU A 89 -0.77 -12.02 -11.16
N GLU A 90 -0.20 -10.87 -11.55
CA GLU A 90 1.18 -10.48 -11.27
C GLU A 90 1.32 -9.79 -9.91
N LEU A 91 0.20 -9.46 -9.25
CA LEU A 91 0.15 -8.85 -7.94
C LEU A 91 -0.01 -9.92 -6.86
N SER A 92 0.77 -9.78 -5.78
CA SER A 92 0.68 -10.65 -4.61
C SER A 92 0.86 -9.85 -3.32
N ALA A 93 0.20 -10.30 -2.25
CA ALA A 93 0.34 -9.71 -0.94
C ALA A 93 1.78 -9.91 -0.43
N SER A 94 2.41 -8.84 0.06
CA SER A 94 3.81 -8.86 0.49
C SER A 94 3.95 -8.63 1.99
N TYR A 95 3.70 -7.40 2.44
CA TYR A 95 3.76 -7.03 3.85
C TYR A 95 2.67 -6.02 4.18
N SER A 96 2.41 -5.87 5.47
CA SER A 96 1.50 -4.86 5.99
C SER A 96 2.23 -3.99 7.01
N GLY A 97 1.63 -2.84 7.32
CA GLY A 97 2.11 -1.94 8.37
C GLY A 97 0.95 -1.12 8.91
N ALA A 98 1.04 -0.73 10.18
CA ALA A 98 0.05 0.08 10.85
C ALA A 98 0.62 1.47 11.15
N ARG A 99 -0.16 2.51 10.85
CA ARG A 99 0.20 3.90 11.18
C ARG A 99 -0.52 4.31 12.47
N PRO A 100 0.19 4.68 13.54
CA PRO A 100 -0.47 5.24 14.72
C PRO A 100 -1.13 6.58 14.33
N LYS A 101 -2.40 6.75 14.70
CA LYS A 101 -3.17 7.97 14.49
C LYS A 101 -3.64 8.49 15.84
N LEU A 102 -3.37 9.77 16.11
CA LEU A 102 -3.81 10.43 17.35
C LEU A 102 -5.34 10.60 17.43
N TYR A 103 -6.01 10.56 16.29
CA TYR A 103 -7.44 10.77 16.17
C TYR A 103 -8.08 9.57 15.50
N SER A 104 -9.22 9.13 16.05
CA SER A 104 -10.03 8.08 15.44
C SER A 104 -10.62 8.54 14.10
N LYS A 105 -11.04 7.59 13.27
CA LYS A 105 -11.74 7.87 12.00
C LYS A 105 -12.88 8.88 12.16
N LYS A 106 -13.67 8.75 13.24
CA LYS A 106 -14.80 9.64 13.55
C LYS A 106 -14.35 11.06 13.92
N THR A 107 -13.22 11.19 14.62
CA THR A 107 -12.66 12.48 15.02
C THR A 107 -11.98 13.20 13.84
N VAL A 108 -11.26 12.48 12.98
CA VAL A 108 -10.65 13.05 11.75
C VAL A 108 -11.74 13.61 10.83
N LEU A 109 -12.84 12.90 10.64
CA LEU A 109 -13.96 13.37 9.79
C LEU A 109 -14.68 14.60 10.36
N ARG A 110 -14.65 14.82 11.69
CA ARG A 110 -15.29 15.96 12.34
C ARG A 110 -14.42 17.23 12.43
N ASN A 111 -13.10 17.09 12.35
CA ASN A 111 -12.16 18.17 12.68
C ASN A 111 -11.39 18.77 11.49
N PHE A 112 -11.81 18.56 10.24
CA PHE A 112 -11.34 19.41 9.13
C PHE A 112 -11.99 20.80 9.22
N ARG A 113 -11.51 21.63 10.16
CA ARG A 113 -11.78 23.06 10.22
C ARG A 113 -10.48 23.77 9.84
N ILE A 114 -10.48 24.41 8.68
CA ILE A 114 -9.47 25.41 8.35
C ILE A 114 -9.82 26.62 9.23
N PHE A 115 -8.93 26.97 10.16
CA PHE A 115 -9.01 28.29 10.80
C PHE A 115 -8.58 29.30 9.73
N THR A 116 -9.55 30.02 9.18
CA THR A 116 -9.35 31.19 8.34
C THR A 116 -9.20 32.43 9.22
#